data_AF-A0A4P9WS37-F1
#
_entry.id   AF-A0A4P9WS37-F1
#
_cell.length_a   1.000
_cell.length_b   1.000
_cell.length_c   1.000
_cell.angle_alpha   90.00
_cell.angle_beta   90.00
_cell.angle_gamma   90.00
#
_symmetry.space_group_name_H-M   'P 1'
#
loop_
_entity.id
_entity.type
_entity.pdbx_description
1 polymer ?
#
loop_
_entity_poly.entity_id
_entity_poly.type
_entity_poly.pdbx_seq_one_letter_code
_entity_poly.pdbx_strand_id
1 'polypeptide(L)'
;PLEQHFVGIKGTGGKVKARTNQAAYDRVVQFLKEDHQVMVFVHSRKETVKSAQSLFELCAGDAEESLLFQLQEGAAGLDEAKVEFSKSRNSEMKELFQRGVGMHHAGMLRKDRNLVEKWFDKGIIRVLFCTATLAWGVNLPAYAVIIKGTDVYDSSKGKMSDLSILDVVQIFG
;
A
#
# COMPACT_ATOMS: atom_id res chain seq x y z
N PRO A 1 -16.59 -15.29 -1.93
CA PRO A 1 -16.71 -15.14 -0.45
C PRO A 1 -15.42 -14.50 0.06
N LEU A 2 -15.48 -13.60 1.05
CA LEU A 2 -14.28 -12.99 1.61
C LEU A 2 -13.48 -14.04 2.40
N GLU A 3 -12.22 -14.26 2.02
CA GLU A 3 -11.28 -15.11 2.77
C GLU A 3 -10.43 -14.25 3.70
N GLN A 4 -10.18 -14.73 4.92
CA GLN A 4 -9.43 -14.01 5.94
C GLN A 4 -8.24 -14.84 6.41
N HIS A 5 -7.06 -14.23 6.44
CA HIS A 5 -5.84 -14.86 6.95
C HIS A 5 -5.22 -14.00 8.04
N PHE A 6 -4.81 -14.63 9.14
CA PHE A 6 -4.15 -13.97 10.26
C PHE A 6 -2.68 -14.41 10.32
N VAL A 7 -1.76 -13.45 10.26
CA VAL A 7 -0.32 -13.71 10.36
C VAL A 7 0.21 -13.15 11.68
N GLY A 8 0.43 -14.05 12.64
CA GLY A 8 0.96 -13.69 13.96
C GLY A 8 2.48 -13.42 13.92
N ILE A 9 2.89 -12.19 14.22
CA ILE A 9 4.30 -11.81 14.27
C ILE A 9 4.85 -11.97 15.68
N LYS A 10 5.74 -12.95 15.88
CA LYS A 10 6.44 -13.14 17.16
C LYS A 10 7.67 -12.23 17.24
N GLY A 11 7.99 -11.71 18.43
CA GLY A 11 9.23 -10.99 18.70
C GLY A 11 9.04 -9.77 19.60
N THR A 12 10.11 -9.01 19.81
CA THR A 12 10.11 -7.75 20.57
C THR A 12 10.90 -6.66 19.83
N GLY A 13 10.51 -5.39 20.05
CA GLY A 13 11.22 -4.22 19.52
C GLY A 13 11.33 -4.19 17.98
N GLY A 14 12.47 -3.70 17.48
CA GLY A 14 12.70 -3.52 16.03
C GLY A 14 12.60 -4.79 15.19
N LYS A 15 12.77 -5.98 15.78
CA LYS A 15 12.61 -7.27 15.09
C LYS A 15 11.16 -7.51 14.66
N VAL A 16 10.18 -6.99 15.40
CA VAL A 16 8.76 -7.08 15.04
C VAL A 16 8.52 -6.31 13.75
N LYS A 17 9.02 -5.07 13.65
CA LYS A 17 8.83 -4.25 12.44
C LYS A 17 9.41 -4.93 11.18
N ALA A 18 10.63 -5.45 11.25
CA ALA A 18 11.23 -6.15 10.12
C ALA A 18 10.44 -7.40 9.71
N ARG A 19 9.97 -8.21 10.67
CA ARG A 19 9.15 -9.40 10.40
C ARG A 19 7.77 -9.04 9.84
N THR A 20 7.16 -7.95 10.31
CA THR A 20 5.90 -7.43 9.76
C THR A 20 6.10 -6.92 8.33
N ASN A 21 7.23 -6.27 8.02
CA ASN A 21 7.58 -5.88 6.66
C ASN A 21 7.71 -7.10 5.75
N GLN A 22 8.45 -8.14 6.19
CA GLN A 22 8.60 -9.39 5.44
C GLN A 22 7.26 -10.08 5.21
N ALA A 23 6.45 -10.25 6.25
CA ALA A 23 5.15 -10.91 6.11
C ALA A 23 4.20 -10.16 5.14
N ALA A 24 4.21 -8.82 5.17
CA ALA A 24 3.45 -8.03 4.21
C ALA A 24 4.00 -8.18 2.79
N TYR A 25 5.32 -8.19 2.62
CA TYR A 25 6.00 -8.42 1.35
C TYR A 25 5.61 -9.77 0.74
N ASP A 26 5.74 -10.86 1.50
CA ASP A 26 5.45 -12.22 1.03
C ASP A 26 4.02 -12.32 0.49
N ARG A 27 3.06 -11.68 1.17
CA ARG A 27 1.65 -11.65 0.75
C ARG A 27 1.42 -10.79 -0.48
N VAL A 28 2.05 -9.62 -0.56
CA VAL A 28 1.97 -8.78 -1.76
C VAL A 28 2.50 -9.54 -2.97
N VAL A 29 3.68 -10.15 -2.86
CA VAL A 29 4.29 -10.93 -3.94
C VAL A 29 3.39 -12.10 -4.36
N GLN A 30 2.81 -12.83 -3.40
CA GLN A 30 1.88 -13.92 -3.68
C GLN A 30 0.73 -13.43 -4.57
N PHE A 31 0.02 -12.36 -4.17
CA PHE A 31 -1.11 -11.85 -4.94
C PHE A 31 -0.67 -11.26 -6.30
N LEU A 32 0.49 -10.62 -6.38
CA LEU A 32 1.00 -10.12 -7.66
C LEU A 32 1.33 -11.25 -8.64
N LYS A 33 1.89 -12.38 -8.16
CA LYS A 33 2.13 -13.58 -8.97
C LYS A 33 0.82 -14.18 -9.52
N GLU A 34 -0.29 -13.98 -8.81
CA GLU A 34 -1.66 -14.36 -9.22
C GLU A 34 -2.36 -13.27 -10.07
N ASP A 35 -1.64 -12.24 -10.49
CA ASP A 35 -2.14 -11.09 -11.26
C ASP A 35 -3.21 -10.24 -10.54
N HIS A 36 -3.10 -10.13 -9.22
CA HIS A 36 -4.05 -9.41 -8.39
C HIS A 36 -3.45 -8.11 -7.81
N GLN A 37 -4.22 -7.03 -7.84
CA GLN A 37 -3.84 -5.77 -7.19
C GLN A 37 -4.05 -5.85 -5.68
N VAL A 38 -3.19 -5.16 -4.93
CA VAL A 38 -3.16 -5.24 -3.46
C VAL A 38 -3.21 -3.86 -2.83
N MET A 39 -4.10 -3.68 -1.86
CA MET A 39 -4.10 -2.52 -0.97
C MET A 39 -3.45 -2.88 0.36
N VAL A 40 -2.46 -2.10 0.79
CA VAL A 40 -1.75 -2.31 2.05
C VAL A 40 -2.06 -1.14 2.99
N PHE A 41 -2.87 -1.42 4.01
CA PHE A 41 -3.24 -0.46 5.04
C PHE A 41 -2.16 -0.35 6.11
N VAL A 42 -1.75 0.88 6.39
CA VAL A 42 -0.75 1.25 7.39
C VAL A 42 -1.28 2.37 8.31
N HIS A 43 -0.63 2.55 9.46
CA HIS A 43 -1.19 3.37 10.54
C HIS A 43 -0.71 4.82 10.57
N SER A 44 0.08 5.26 9.58
CA SER A 44 0.47 6.67 9.47
C SER A 44 0.85 7.07 8.06
N ARG A 45 0.78 8.38 7.79
CA ARG A 45 1.22 8.98 6.52
C ARG A 45 2.68 8.65 6.21
N LYS A 46 3.56 8.65 7.22
CA LYS A 46 4.98 8.34 7.04
C LYS A 46 5.19 6.85 6.71
N GLU A 47 4.35 5.97 7.26
CA GLU A 47 4.45 4.54 6.99
C GLU A 47 3.97 4.16 5.59
N THR A 48 3.19 4.98 4.87
CA THR A 48 2.83 4.66 3.47
C THR A 48 4.09 4.63 2.59
N VAL A 49 4.95 5.64 2.73
CA VAL A 49 6.21 5.75 1.98
C VAL A 49 7.24 4.76 2.50
N LYS A 50 7.45 4.69 3.83
CA LYS A 50 8.44 3.78 4.41
C LYS A 50 8.15 2.31 4.12
N SER A 51 6.88 1.92 4.11
CA SER A 51 6.50 0.54 3.81
C SER A 51 6.75 0.18 2.36
N ALA A 52 6.48 1.11 1.43
CA ALA A 52 6.83 0.94 0.02
C ALA A 52 8.35 0.83 -0.17
N GLN A 53 9.13 1.69 0.48
CA GLN A 53 10.59 1.61 0.47
C GLN A 53 11.12 0.29 1.06
N SER A 54 10.53 -0.19 2.15
CA SER A 54 10.91 -1.49 2.73
C SER A 54 10.60 -2.65 1.76
N LEU A 55 9.47 -2.60 1.05
CA LEU A 55 9.12 -3.58 0.03
C LEU A 55 10.17 -3.60 -1.09
N PHE A 56 10.62 -2.42 -1.50
CA PHE A 56 11.67 -2.27 -2.50
C PHE A 56 13.04 -2.77 -2.07
N GLU A 57 13.39 -2.61 -0.80
CA GLU A 57 14.61 -3.19 -0.23
C GLU A 57 14.55 -4.72 -0.20
N LEU A 58 13.38 -5.28 0.12
CA LEU A 58 13.16 -6.73 0.18
C LEU A 58 13.20 -7.37 -1.22
N CYS A 59 12.64 -6.72 -2.24
CA CYS A 59 12.66 -7.25 -3.60
C CYS A 59 14.01 -7.06 -4.32
N ALA A 60 14.90 -6.19 -3.82
CA ALA A 60 16.14 -5.83 -4.52
C ALA A 60 17.08 -7.03 -4.77
N GLY A 61 16.97 -8.09 -3.98
CA GLY A 61 17.73 -9.33 -4.15
C GLY A 61 17.13 -10.32 -5.15
N ASP A 62 15.90 -10.09 -5.63
CA ASP A 62 15.17 -10.99 -6.51
C ASP A 62 14.67 -10.23 -7.76
N ALA A 63 15.29 -10.54 -8.90
CA ALA A 63 14.98 -9.90 -10.16
C ALA A 63 13.57 -10.24 -10.66
N GLU A 64 13.08 -11.46 -10.44
CA GLU A 64 11.75 -11.88 -10.87
C GLU A 64 10.68 -11.17 -10.04
N GLU A 65 10.86 -11.11 -8.73
CA GLU A 65 9.92 -10.43 -7.83
C GLU A 65 9.92 -8.92 -8.05
N SER A 66 11.08 -8.33 -8.37
CA SER A 66 11.17 -6.92 -8.74
C SER A 66 10.35 -6.56 -9.98
N LEU A 67 10.24 -7.46 -10.96
CA LEU A 67 9.44 -7.24 -12.17
C LEU A 67 7.93 -7.18 -11.88
N LEU A 68 7.45 -7.86 -10.83
CA LEU A 68 6.03 -7.88 -10.46
C LEU A 68 5.47 -6.49 -10.12
N PHE A 69 6.33 -5.60 -9.64
CA PHE A 69 5.94 -4.24 -9.27
C PHE A 69 6.04 -3.26 -10.44
N GLN A 70 6.73 -3.63 -11.52
CA GLN A 70 7.02 -2.68 -12.59
C GLN A 70 5.75 -2.29 -13.36
N LEU A 71 5.75 -1.04 -13.83
CA LEU A 71 4.76 -0.56 -14.77
C LEU A 71 4.80 -1.44 -16.02
N GLN A 72 3.66 -2.01 -16.38
CA GLN A 72 3.54 -2.91 -17.52
C GLN A 72 3.62 -2.08 -18.82
N GLU A 73 4.77 -2.11 -19.49
CA GLU A 73 4.97 -1.37 -20.73
C GLU A 73 3.94 -1.81 -21.80
N GLY A 74 3.34 -0.83 -22.49
CA GLY A 74 2.24 -1.07 -23.42
C GLY A 74 0.84 -1.17 -22.78
N ALA A 75 0.71 -1.12 -21.45
CA ALA A 75 -0.59 -1.05 -20.80
C ALA A 75 -1.36 0.23 -21.22
N ALA A 76 -2.64 0.07 -21.51
CA ALA A 76 -3.49 1.17 -21.96
C ALA A 76 -3.55 2.28 -20.90
N GLY A 77 -3.11 3.48 -21.27
CA GLY A 77 -3.09 4.65 -20.39
C GLY A 77 -1.81 4.84 -19.58
N LEU A 78 -0.79 3.97 -19.71
CA LEU A 78 0.48 4.14 -19.02
C LEU A 78 1.17 5.48 -19.37
N ASP A 79 1.19 5.86 -20.65
CA ASP A 79 1.81 7.12 -21.08
C ASP A 79 1.07 8.35 -20.54
N GLU A 80 -0.27 8.30 -20.53
CA GLU A 80 -1.11 9.32 -19.91
C GLU A 80 -0.80 9.43 -18.41
N ALA A 81 -0.70 8.29 -17.72
CA ALA A 81 -0.34 8.23 -16.31
C ALA A 81 1.05 8.86 -16.07
N LYS A 82 2.08 8.45 -16.82
CA LYS A 82 3.44 9.02 -16.74
C LYS A 82 3.41 10.56 -16.88
N VAL A 83 2.65 11.09 -17.84
CA VAL A 83 2.48 12.54 -18.02
C VAL A 83 1.75 13.19 -16.85
N GLU A 84 0.66 12.62 -16.36
CA GLU A 84 -0.10 13.18 -15.23
C GLU A 84 0.71 13.19 -13.92
N PHE A 85 1.41 12.09 -13.61
CA PHE A 85 2.29 11.99 -12.45
C PHE A 85 3.46 12.97 -12.53
N SER A 86 4.03 13.20 -13.72
CA SER A 86 5.13 14.17 -13.90
C SER A 86 4.76 15.59 -13.46
N LYS A 87 3.47 15.95 -13.55
CA LYS A 87 2.93 17.27 -13.17
C LYS A 87 2.71 17.42 -11.66
N SER A 88 2.80 16.33 -10.88
CA SER A 88 2.68 16.41 -9.42
C SER A 88 3.92 17.07 -8.79
N ARG A 89 3.67 17.84 -7.73
CA ARG A 89 4.73 18.45 -6.91
C ARG A 89 5.23 17.50 -5.82
N ASN A 90 4.52 16.39 -5.56
CA ASN A 90 4.93 15.39 -4.59
C ASN A 90 6.02 14.48 -5.19
N SER A 91 7.26 14.61 -4.70
CA SER A 91 8.39 13.82 -5.18
C SER A 91 8.28 12.34 -4.79
N GLU A 92 7.84 12.05 -3.57
CA GLU A 92 7.68 10.67 -3.06
C GLU A 92 6.66 9.92 -3.91
N MET A 93 5.51 10.54 -4.20
CA MET A 93 4.48 9.96 -5.06
C MET A 93 5.01 9.62 -6.47
N LYS A 94 5.84 10.49 -7.06
CA LYS A 94 6.42 10.27 -8.38
C LYS A 94 7.42 9.11 -8.37
N GLU A 95 8.27 9.05 -7.34
CA GLU A 95 9.25 7.98 -7.17
C GLU A 95 8.56 6.62 -6.99
N LEU A 96 7.52 6.54 -6.15
CA LEU A 96 6.75 5.31 -5.97
C LEU A 96 6.06 4.88 -7.27
N PHE A 97 5.44 5.82 -7.98
CA PHE A 97 4.73 5.52 -9.23
C PHE A 97 5.66 4.94 -10.30
N GLN A 98 6.88 5.45 -10.45
CA GLN A 98 7.87 4.92 -11.39
C GLN A 98 8.21 3.45 -11.14
N ARG A 99 7.94 2.97 -9.92
CA ARG A 99 8.13 1.58 -9.49
C ARG A 99 6.80 0.82 -9.38
N GLY A 100 5.74 1.33 -10.02
CA GLY A 100 4.38 0.76 -10.07
C GLY A 100 3.65 0.65 -8.74
N VAL A 101 4.08 1.43 -7.73
CA VAL A 101 3.47 1.50 -6.40
C VAL A 101 2.85 2.86 -6.17
N GLY A 102 1.70 2.90 -5.48
CA GLY A 102 1.02 4.13 -5.08
C GLY A 102 1.06 4.38 -3.58
N MET A 103 0.81 5.63 -3.19
CA MET A 103 0.54 6.02 -1.81
C MET A 103 -0.76 6.82 -1.72
N HIS A 104 -1.52 6.65 -0.63
CA HIS A 104 -2.72 7.43 -0.37
C HIS A 104 -2.90 7.74 1.11
N HIS A 105 -3.01 9.03 1.45
CA HIS A 105 -3.37 9.45 2.79
C HIS A 105 -3.98 10.85 2.82
N ALA A 106 -4.68 11.19 3.89
CA ALA A 106 -5.37 12.49 4.03
C ALA A 106 -4.46 13.73 3.89
N GLY A 107 -3.15 13.61 4.12
CA GLY A 107 -2.19 14.69 3.93
C GLY A 107 -1.82 15.02 2.46
N MET A 108 -2.28 14.24 1.48
CA MET A 108 -2.03 14.51 0.07
C MET A 108 -3.02 15.54 -0.49
N LEU A 109 -2.58 16.30 -1.49
CA LEU A 109 -3.48 17.16 -2.26
C LEU A 109 -4.60 16.30 -2.87
N ARG A 110 -5.83 16.84 -2.88
CA ARG A 110 -6.99 16.12 -3.47
C ARG A 110 -6.71 15.66 -4.90
N LYS A 111 -6.06 16.52 -5.69
CA LYS A 111 -5.66 16.18 -7.08
C LYS A 111 -4.75 14.96 -7.14
N ASP A 112 -3.77 14.86 -6.24
CA ASP A 112 -2.85 13.73 -6.19
C ASP A 112 -3.56 12.45 -5.72
N ARG A 113 -4.48 12.55 -4.75
CA ARG A 113 -5.31 11.42 -4.31
C ARG A 113 -6.15 10.86 -5.46
N ASN A 114 -6.90 11.73 -6.14
CA ASN A 114 -7.71 11.35 -7.30
C ASN A 114 -6.86 10.72 -8.42
N LEU A 115 -5.63 11.19 -8.60
CA LEU A 115 -4.70 10.66 -9.59
C LEU A 115 -4.27 9.22 -9.25
N VAL A 116 -3.89 8.97 -8.00
CA VAL A 116 -3.56 7.61 -7.53
C VAL A 116 -4.76 6.69 -7.62
N GLU A 117 -5.94 7.16 -7.20
CA GLU A 117 -7.20 6.40 -7.28
C GLU A 117 -7.51 5.98 -8.73
N LYS A 118 -7.48 6.93 -9.68
CA LYS A 118 -7.72 6.67 -11.11
C LYS A 118 -6.81 5.59 -11.68
N TRP A 119 -5.51 5.65 -11.37
CA TRP A 119 -4.52 4.75 -11.97
C TRP A 119 -4.38 3.42 -11.22
N PHE A 120 -4.82 3.34 -9.96
CA PHE A 120 -5.06 2.08 -9.29
C PHE A 120 -6.30 1.38 -9.87
N ASP A 121 -7.42 2.08 -10.03
CA ASP A 121 -8.64 1.52 -10.63
C ASP A 121 -8.42 0.97 -12.06
N LYS A 122 -7.54 1.62 -12.84
CA LYS A 122 -7.14 1.16 -14.18
C LYS A 122 -6.08 0.05 -14.21
N GLY A 123 -5.62 -0.46 -13.08
CA GLY A 123 -4.61 -1.53 -13.04
C GLY A 123 -3.15 -1.09 -13.28
N ILE A 124 -2.89 0.20 -13.52
CA ILE A 124 -1.52 0.70 -13.75
C ILE A 124 -0.70 0.66 -12.46
N ILE A 125 -1.30 1.03 -11.33
CA ILE A 125 -0.68 0.85 -10.01
C ILE A 125 -1.10 -0.51 -9.46
N ARG A 126 -0.13 -1.37 -9.18
CA ARG A 126 -0.39 -2.74 -8.74
C ARG A 126 -0.52 -2.88 -7.23
N VAL A 127 0.17 -2.00 -6.48
CA VAL A 127 0.18 -1.99 -5.02
C VAL A 127 -0.09 -0.59 -4.52
N LEU A 128 -1.06 -0.43 -3.62
CA LEU A 128 -1.41 0.87 -3.03
C LEU A 128 -1.23 0.85 -1.52
N PHE A 129 -0.26 1.62 -1.02
CA PHE A 129 -0.10 1.84 0.42
C PHE A 129 -1.01 2.97 0.89
N CYS A 130 -1.88 2.71 1.87
CA CYS A 130 -2.87 3.67 2.30
C CYS A 130 -3.09 3.70 3.82
N THR A 131 -3.61 4.81 4.33
CA THR A 131 -4.09 4.88 5.72
C THR A 131 -5.57 4.50 5.81
N ALA A 132 -6.02 4.02 6.97
CA ALA A 132 -7.40 3.57 7.22
C ALA A 132 -8.49 4.57 6.76
N THR A 133 -8.21 5.87 6.75
CA THR A 133 -9.11 6.91 6.21
C THR A 133 -9.57 6.68 4.77
N LEU A 134 -8.82 5.92 3.97
CA LEU A 134 -9.22 5.59 2.60
C LEU A 134 -10.49 4.72 2.56
N ALA A 135 -10.60 3.77 3.50
CA ALA A 135 -11.72 2.83 3.58
C ALA A 135 -13.07 3.51 3.87
N TRP A 136 -13.04 4.75 4.38
CA TRP A 136 -14.23 5.53 4.72
C TRP A 136 -14.73 6.45 3.59
N GLY A 137 -13.98 6.60 2.50
CA GLY A 137 -14.20 7.70 1.56
C GLY A 137 -14.06 7.40 0.08
N VAL A 138 -13.66 6.19 -0.31
CA VAL A 138 -13.43 5.84 -1.71
C VAL A 138 -13.82 4.38 -1.98
N ASN A 139 -14.55 4.15 -3.07
CA ASN A 139 -14.88 2.82 -3.57
C ASN A 139 -13.83 2.37 -4.59
N LEU A 140 -12.63 2.01 -4.12
CA LEU A 140 -11.59 1.41 -4.96
C LEU A 140 -11.64 -0.12 -4.82
N PRO A 141 -11.97 -0.86 -5.89
CA PRO A 141 -11.94 -2.31 -5.83
C PRO A 141 -10.48 -2.79 -5.77
N ALA A 142 -10.16 -3.60 -4.77
CA ALA A 142 -8.92 -4.37 -4.72
C ALA A 142 -9.26 -5.83 -4.44
N TYR A 143 -8.57 -6.74 -5.14
CA TYR A 143 -8.77 -8.17 -4.92
C TYR A 143 -8.32 -8.58 -3.51
N ALA A 144 -7.19 -8.05 -3.06
CA ALA A 144 -6.62 -8.33 -1.75
C ALA A 144 -6.35 -7.06 -0.95
N VAL A 145 -6.61 -7.16 0.35
CA VAL A 145 -6.35 -6.11 1.33
C VAL A 145 -5.49 -6.66 2.46
N ILE A 146 -4.40 -5.97 2.77
CA ILE A 146 -3.46 -6.32 3.83
C ILE A 146 -3.46 -5.23 4.89
N ILE A 147 -3.82 -5.56 6.12
CA ILE A 147 -3.65 -4.68 7.27
C ILE A 147 -2.28 -4.94 7.88
N LYS A 148 -1.35 -4.01 7.70
CA LYS A 148 0.05 -4.18 8.14
C LYS A 148 0.24 -3.69 9.57
N GLY A 149 0.28 -4.66 10.49
CA GLY A 149 0.35 -4.42 11.94
C GLY A 149 -1.00 -3.95 12.49
N THR A 150 -1.15 -3.97 13.81
CA THR A 150 -2.39 -3.55 14.48
C THR A 150 -2.13 -2.54 15.59
N ASP A 151 -0.87 -2.14 15.82
CA ASP A 151 -0.51 -1.13 16.80
C ASP A 151 -0.66 0.28 16.20
N VAL A 152 -1.61 1.05 16.72
CA VAL A 152 -1.90 2.43 16.30
C VAL A 152 -1.56 3.38 17.45
N TYR A 153 -0.96 4.53 17.15
CA TYR A 153 -0.71 5.54 18.17
C TYR A 153 -1.99 6.35 18.45
N ASP A 154 -2.51 6.27 19.68
CA ASP A 154 -3.64 7.06 20.14
C ASP A 154 -3.13 8.36 20.77
N SER A 155 -3.27 9.47 20.05
CA SER A 155 -2.84 10.80 20.50
C SER A 155 -3.64 11.30 21.71
N SER A 156 -4.88 10.84 21.89
CA SER A 156 -5.71 11.22 23.05
C SER A 156 -5.25 10.54 24.33
N LYS A 157 -4.67 9.34 24.22
CA LYS A 157 -4.15 8.56 25.36
C LYS A 157 -2.63 8.62 25.50
N GLY A 158 -1.92 9.21 24.53
CA GLY A 158 -0.47 9.31 24.50
C GLY A 158 0.25 7.96 24.46
N LYS A 159 -0.38 6.92 23.92
CA LYS A 159 0.16 5.55 23.91
C LYS A 159 -0.25 4.77 22.67
N MET A 160 0.46 3.67 22.41
CA MET A 160 0.03 2.68 21.42
C MET A 160 -1.22 1.95 21.92
N SER A 161 -2.16 1.72 21.01
CA SER A 161 -3.39 0.96 21.23
C SER A 161 -3.66 0.07 20.03
N ASP A 162 -4.44 -0.98 20.23
CA ASP A 162 -4.86 -1.84 19.14
C ASP A 162 -5.80 -1.10 18.18
N LEU A 163 -5.70 -1.46 16.89
CA LEU A 163 -6.61 -1.01 15.84
C LEU A 163 -8.04 -1.41 16.19
N SER A 164 -8.98 -0.48 16.00
CA SER A 164 -10.40 -0.73 16.29
C SER A 164 -10.95 -1.82 15.37
N ILE A 165 -11.81 -2.68 15.91
CA ILE A 165 -12.56 -3.65 15.09
C ILE A 165 -13.40 -2.97 14.00
N LEU A 166 -13.88 -1.75 14.26
CA LEU A 166 -14.63 -0.97 13.26
C LEU A 166 -13.75 -0.58 12.08
N ASP A 167 -12.50 -0.19 12.33
CA ASP A 167 -11.55 0.11 11.26
C ASP A 167 -11.21 -1.15 10.46
N VAL A 168 -11.05 -2.29 11.14
CA VAL A 168 -10.83 -3.58 10.47
C VAL A 168 -12.00 -3.98 9.58
N VAL A 169 -13.23 -3.90 10.09
CA VAL A 169 -14.45 -4.22 9.33
C VAL A 169 -14.60 -3.28 8.15
N GLN A 170 -14.33 -1.99 8.33
CA GLN A 170 -14.41 -1.01 7.24
C GLN A 170 -13.34 -1.24 6.17
N ILE A 171 -12.15 -1.72 6.53
CA ILE A 171 -11.09 -2.03 5.58
C ILE A 171 -11.43 -3.27 4.74
N PHE A 172 -12.18 -4.23 5.30
CA PHE A 172 -12.59 -5.46 4.61
C PHE A 172 -13.93 -5.36 3.86
N GLY A 173 -14.75 -4.35 4.14
CA GLY A 173 -16.07 -4.14 3.54
C GLY A 173 -16.02 -3.18 2.36
#